data_AF-A0A1F8LUH6-F1
#
_entry.id   AF-A0A1F8LUH6-F1
#
_cell.length_a   1.000
_cell.length_b   1.000
_cell.length_c   1.000
_cell.angle_alpha   90.00
_cell.angle_beta   90.00
_cell.angle_gamma   90.00
#
_symmetry.space_group_name_H-M   'P 1'
#
loop_
_entity.id
_entity.type
_entity.pdbx_description
1 polymer ?
#
loop_
_entity_poly.entity_id
_entity_poly.type
_entity_poly.pdbx_seq_one_letter_code
_entity_poly.pdbx_strand_id
1 'polypeptide(L)' 'MAKGEAGEVEATLKKFESLPGSERVCRYALKGDVSYRLCSRCFQCASCEFDQTMEDAVQEKLVKLQTRREALKRKGAK' A
#
# COMPACT_ATOMS: atom_id res chain seq x y z
N MET A 1 -8.85 -11.20 -20.94
CA MET A 1 -9.45 -11.81 -19.73
C MET A 1 -8.33 -12.44 -18.92
N ALA A 2 -7.67 -11.70 -18.01
CA ALA A 2 -6.57 -12.22 -17.18
C ALA A 2 -7.15 -12.69 -15.84
N LYS A 3 -7.56 -13.96 -15.79
CA LYS A 3 -8.07 -14.63 -14.58
C LYS A 3 -7.05 -15.72 -14.25
N GLY A 4 -6.06 -15.44 -13.40
CA GLY A 4 -5.04 -16.46 -13.16
C GLY A 4 -3.89 -16.15 -12.21
N GLU A 5 -3.97 -15.16 -11.30
CA GLU A 5 -2.91 -14.97 -10.29
C GLU A 5 -3.45 -14.71 -8.86
N ALA A 6 -4.77 -14.55 -8.68
CA ALA A 6 -5.35 -14.24 -7.37
C ALA A 6 -5.20 -15.38 -6.33
N GLY A 7 -5.11 -16.64 -6.77
CA GLY A 7 -5.08 -17.80 -5.86
C GLY A 7 -3.75 -18.01 -5.12
N GLU A 8 -2.62 -17.73 -5.78
CA GLU A 8 -1.28 -17.86 -5.18
C GLU A 8 -1.05 -16.79 -4.09
N VAL A 9 -1.57 -15.58 -4.34
CA VAL A 9 -1.44 -14.44 -3.42
C VAL A 9 -2.25 -14.67 -2.14
N GLU A 10 -3.39 -15.35 -2.22
CA GLU A 10 -4.23 -15.66 -1.06
C GLU A 10 -3.64 -16.81 -0.21
N ALA A 11 -3.07 -17.83 -0.86
CA ALA A 11 -2.40 -18.95 -0.18
C ALA A 11 -1.13 -18.51 0.57
N THR A 12 -0.36 -17.59 -0.02
CA THR A 12 0.82 -17.01 0.62
C THR A 12 0.44 -16.15 1.83
N LEU A 13 -0.58 -15.30 1.73
CA LEU A 13 -1.08 -14.48 2.85
C LEU A 13 -1.48 -15.34 4.06
N LYS A 14 -2.19 -16.44 3.83
CA LYS A 14 -2.61 -17.38 4.88
C LYS A 14 -1.44 -18.07 5.58
N LYS A 15 -0.31 -18.27 4.88
CA LYS A 15 0.93 -18.78 5.47
C LYS A 15 1.56 -17.75 6.41
N PHE A 16 1.51 -16.46 6.06
CA PHE A 16 2.00 -15.37 6.91
C PHE A 16 1.11 -15.14 8.16
N GLU A 17 -0.20 -15.38 8.07
CA GLU A 17 -1.11 -15.34 9.23
C GLU A 17 -0.77 -16.38 10.30
N SER A 18 -0.08 -17.47 9.93
CA SER A 18 0.31 -18.55 10.86
C SER A 18 1.62 -18.29 11.60
N LEU A 19 2.35 -17.20 11.28
CA LEU A 19 3.65 -16.89 11.89
C LEU A 19 3.49 -16.25 13.28
N PRO A 20 4.45 -16.42 14.20
CA PRO A 20 4.42 -15.81 15.53
C PRO A 20 4.44 -14.27 15.46
N GLY A 21 3.76 -13.61 16.41
CA GLY A 21 3.57 -12.15 16.42
C GLY A 21 4.86 -11.31 16.40
N SER A 22 5.98 -11.88 16.87
CA SER A 22 7.29 -11.23 16.89
C SER A 22 7.92 -11.05 15.50
N GLU A 23 7.54 -11.86 14.52
CA GLU A 23 8.04 -11.79 13.13
C GLU A 23 7.07 -11.06 12.19
N ARG A 24 5.92 -10.63 12.71
CA ARG A 24 4.92 -9.89 11.93
C ARG A 24 5.31 -8.43 11.82
N VAL A 25 6.33 -8.12 11.02
CA VAL A 25 6.65 -6.75 10.64
C VAL A 25 5.67 -6.22 9.60
N CYS A 26 5.35 -4.92 9.68
CA CYS A 26 4.43 -4.26 8.77
C CYS A 26 4.96 -4.29 7.33
N ARG A 27 4.08 -4.43 6.32
CA ARG A 27 4.46 -4.39 4.90
C ARG A 27 5.25 -3.14 4.51
N TYR A 28 4.91 -2.00 5.12
CA TYR A 28 5.60 -0.73 4.88
C TYR A 28 6.99 -0.72 5.51
N ALA A 29 7.17 -1.40 6.66
CA ALA A 29 8.48 -1.55 7.28
C ALA A 29 9.35 -2.50 6.44
N LEU A 30 8.79 -3.60 5.97
CA LEU A 30 9.46 -4.54 5.05
C LEU A 30 9.89 -3.88 3.74
N LYS A 31 9.06 -2.96 3.22
CA LYS A 31 9.36 -2.20 2.00
C LYS A 31 10.33 -1.04 2.23
N GLY A 32 10.55 -0.63 3.49
CA GLY A 32 11.39 0.52 3.85
C GLY A 32 10.69 1.88 3.76
N ASP A 33 9.35 1.91 3.62
CA ASP A 33 8.55 3.13 3.71
C ASP A 33 8.50 3.66 5.16
N VAL A 34 8.70 2.81 6.17
CA VAL A 34 8.81 3.19 7.60
C VAL A 34 9.97 2.49 8.30
N SER A 35 10.55 3.11 9.33
CA SER A 35 11.76 2.62 10.00
C SER A 35 11.59 1.26 10.70
N TYR A 36 10.53 1.08 11.49
CA TYR A 36 10.22 -0.21 12.13
C TYR A 36 8.80 -0.17 12.68
N ARG A 37 7.99 -1.19 12.37
CA ARG A 37 6.63 -1.30 12.89
C ARG A 37 6.17 -2.75 12.91
N LEU A 38 5.63 -3.20 14.04
CA LEU A 38 4.99 -4.52 14.16
C LEU A 38 3.53 -4.43 13.67
N CYS A 39 3.05 -5.50 13.05
CA CYS A 39 1.72 -5.65 12.52
C CYS A 39 0.83 -6.39 13.52
N SER A 40 -0.13 -5.67 14.12
CA SER A 40 -1.09 -6.25 15.07
C SER A 40 -2.26 -6.98 14.40
N ARG A 41 -2.41 -6.87 13.07
CA ARG A 41 -3.59 -7.32 12.30
C ARG A 41 -3.28 -8.46 11.33
N CYS A 42 -2.22 -9.23 11.56
CA CYS A 42 -1.90 -10.41 10.74
C CYS A 42 -1.80 -10.13 9.23
N PHE A 43 -1.18 -9.01 8.82
CA PHE A 43 -1.12 -8.58 7.41
C PHE A 43 -2.47 -8.29 6.73
N GLN A 44 -3.58 -8.17 7.49
CA GLN A 44 -4.87 -7.71 6.99
C GLN A 44 -4.85 -6.19 6.73
N CYS A 45 -4.11 -5.77 5.71
CA CYS A 45 -3.91 -4.38 5.35
C CYS A 45 -5.22 -3.71 4.90
N ALA A 46 -6.13 -4.47 4.29
CA ALA A 46 -7.46 -4.00 3.85
C ALA A 46 -8.33 -3.39 4.97
N SER A 47 -8.08 -3.74 6.23
CA SER A 47 -8.79 -3.15 7.39
C SER A 47 -7.84 -2.46 8.36
N CYS A 48 -6.61 -2.16 7.93
CA CYS A 48 -5.61 -1.51 8.77
C CYS A 48 -5.70 0.01 8.62
N GLU A 49 -5.95 0.73 9.73
CA GLU A 49 -5.99 2.20 9.74
C GLU A 49 -4.68 2.83 9.25
N PHE A 50 -3.55 2.15 9.46
CA PHE A 50 -2.27 2.63 8.95
C PHE A 50 -2.15 2.54 7.43
N ASP A 51 -2.64 1.46 6.84
CA ASP A 51 -2.65 1.29 5.38
C ASP A 51 -3.54 2.38 4.76
N GLN A 52 -4.73 2.62 5.33
CA GLN A 52 -5.61 3.72 4.93
C GLN A 52 -4.93 5.09 5.00
N THR A 53 -4.21 5.39 6.08
CA THR A 53 -3.50 6.67 6.23
C THR A 53 -2.37 6.82 5.21
N MET A 54 -1.64 5.74 4.95
CA MET A 54 -0.55 5.73 3.97
C MET A 54 -1.09 5.87 2.54
N GLU A 55 -2.18 5.18 2.21
CA GLU A 55 -2.87 5.31 0.93
C GLU A 55 -3.39 6.73 0.72
N ASP A 56 -4.05 7.32 1.72
CA ASP A 56 -4.53 8.70 1.66
C ASP A 56 -3.38 9.70 1.39
N ALA A 57 -2.27 9.57 2.12
CA ALA A 57 -1.09 10.40 1.92
C ALA A 57 -0.49 10.26 0.50
N VAL A 58 -0.54 9.07 -0.09
CA VAL A 58 -0.12 8.85 -1.48
C VAL A 58 -1.13 9.45 -2.46
N GLN A 59 -2.43 9.23 -2.25
CA GLN A 59 -3.50 9.78 -3.08
C GLN A 59 -3.45 11.30 -3.12
N GLU A 60 -3.29 11.95 -1.97
CA GLU A 60 -3.19 13.41 -1.88
C GLU A 60 -2.04 13.96 -2.73
N LYS A 61 -0.87 13.32 -2.65
CA LYS A 61 0.30 13.68 -3.48
C LYS A 61 0.00 13.50 -4.96
N LEU A 62 -0.65 12.40 -5.35
CA LEU A 62 -1.02 12.14 -6.74
C LEU A 62 -1.98 13.21 -7.27
N VAL A 63 -3.01 13.59 -6.50
CA VAL A 63 -3.95 14.65 -6.87
C VAL A 63 -3.21 15.97 -7.10
N LYS A 64 -2.31 16.37 -6.18
CA LYS A 64 -1.50 17.59 -6.33
C LYS A 64 -0.64 17.56 -7.59
N LEU A 65 -0.01 16.42 -7.88
CA LEU A 65 0.79 16.23 -9.10
C LEU A 65 -0.07 16.28 -10.37
N GLN A 66 -1.27 15.70 -10.35
CA GLN A 66 -2.23 15.75 -11.45
C GLN A 66 -2.64 17.19 -11.74
N THR A 67 -3.06 17.95 -10.73
CA THR A 67 -3.42 19.38 -10.88
C THR A 67 -2.26 20.19 -11.47
N ARG A 68 -1.03 19.98 -10.96
CA ARG A 68 0.17 20.64 -11.50
C ARG A 68 0.40 20.26 -12.97
N ARG A 69 0.25 18.98 -13.33
CA ARG A 69 0.40 18.50 -14.71
C ARG A 69 -0.64 19.12 -15.64
N GLU A 70 -1.88 19.25 -15.22
CA GLU A 70 -2.94 19.88 -16.00
C GLU A 70 -2.71 21.38 -16.19
N ALA A 71 -2.24 22.08 -15.15
CA ALA A 71 -1.87 23.49 -15.26
C ALA A 71 -0.72 23.71 -16.25
N LEU A 72 0.29 22.83 -16.26
CA LEU A 72 1.39 22.88 -17.22
C LEU A 72 0.91 22.59 -18.65
N LYS A 73 0.05 21.57 -18.84
CA LYS A 73 -0.56 21.28 -20.15
C LYS A 73 -1.34 22.47 -20.69
N ARG A 74 -2.12 23.15 -19.85
CA ARG A 74 -2.86 24.37 -20.23
C ARG A 74 -1.95 25.53 -20.64
N LYS A 75 -0.79 25.69 -19.99
CA LYS A 75 0.20 26.72 -20.32
C LYS A 75 1.00 26.41 -21.59
N GLY A 76 1.25 25.14 -21.88
CA GLY A 76 1.96 24.72 -23.10
C GLY A 76 1.07 24.60 -24.35
N ALA A 77 -0.25 24.59 -24.19
CA ALA A 77 -1.22 24.60 -25.28
C ALA A 77 -1.63 26.02 -25.74
N LYS A 78 -1.01 27.06 -25.18
CA LYS A 78 -1.25 28.47 -25.47
C LYS A 78 0.03 29.08 -26.03
#